data_AF-A0A967GQR4-F1
#
_entry.id   AF-A0A967GQR4-F1
#
_cell.length_a   1.000
_cell.length_b   1.000
_cell.length_c   1.000
_cell.angle_alpha   90.00
_cell.angle_beta   90.00
_cell.angle_gamma   90.00
#
_symmetry.space_group_name_H-M   'P 1'
#
loop_
_entity.id
_entity.type
_entity.pdbx_description
1 polymer ?
#
loop_
_entity_poly.entity_id
_entity_poly.type
_entity_poly.pdbx_seq_one_letter_code
_entity_poly.pdbx_strand_id
1 'polypeptide(L)'
;MSKGNGKNGAPKRGRGRPKIEIDKKLAVDLAKIQCTNEEMAACLGVSHPTFLARVREDEELSRAIRDARENGKMSLRRVLFRIANNDNHKSQLGAAIWLSKQHLGMADKSDERIQATTETKVTVNVEEFKRLSKEEKTSRLLEHLGMRG
;
A
#
# COMPACT_ATOMS: atom_id res chain seq x y z
N MET A 1 -55.61 -53.09 29.26
CA MET A 1 -55.32 -52.01 28.28
C MET A 1 -55.04 -50.73 29.04
N SER A 2 -54.17 -49.80 28.71
CA SER A 2 -52.95 -49.70 27.90
C SER A 2 -52.23 -48.44 28.42
N LYS A 3 -50.90 -48.43 28.38
CA LYS A 3 -50.00 -47.45 28.99
C LYS A 3 -49.99 -46.09 28.29
N GLY A 4 -49.52 -45.05 29.00
CA GLY A 4 -48.62 -44.03 28.45
C GLY A 4 -49.18 -42.59 28.46
N ASN A 5 -48.38 -41.54 28.63
CA ASN A 5 -46.95 -41.44 28.90
C ASN A 5 -46.68 -39.97 29.30
N GLY A 6 -46.11 -39.73 30.49
CA GLY A 6 -45.66 -38.42 30.91
C GLY A 6 -44.51 -37.96 30.01
N LYS A 7 -44.74 -36.90 29.22
CA LYS A 7 -43.69 -36.29 28.42
C LYS A 7 -42.75 -35.52 29.34
N ASN A 8 -41.73 -36.20 29.85
CA ASN A 8 -40.58 -35.60 30.49
C ASN A 8 -39.86 -34.71 29.48
N GLY A 9 -40.07 -33.40 29.56
CA GLY A 9 -39.30 -32.41 28.82
C GLY A 9 -37.84 -32.45 29.26
N ALA A 10 -36.96 -32.96 28.40
CA ALA A 10 -35.52 -32.93 28.64
C ALA A 10 -35.05 -31.47 28.82
N PRO A 11 -34.09 -31.21 29.73
CA PRO A 11 -33.57 -29.86 29.93
C PRO A 11 -32.85 -29.37 28.68
N LYS A 12 -33.26 -28.23 28.13
CA LYS A 12 -32.57 -27.54 27.04
C LYS A 12 -31.13 -27.27 27.49
N ARG A 13 -30.18 -27.91 26.81
CA ARG A 13 -28.73 -27.73 27.06
C ARG A 13 -28.39 -26.25 26.95
N GLY A 14 -27.79 -25.73 28.03
CA GLY A 14 -27.54 -24.32 28.28
C GLY A 14 -26.64 -23.66 27.24
N ARG A 15 -26.76 -22.33 27.22
CA ARG A 15 -26.02 -21.31 26.44
C ARG A 15 -24.59 -21.73 26.06
N GLY A 16 -24.24 -21.49 24.80
CA GLY A 16 -22.91 -21.77 24.24
C GLY A 16 -21.76 -21.11 25.02
N ARG A 17 -20.53 -21.51 24.69
CA ARG A 17 -19.28 -21.06 25.34
C ARG A 17 -19.29 -19.53 25.53
N PRO A 18 -18.99 -19.02 26.74
CA PRO A 18 -18.90 -17.59 27.00
C PRO A 18 -18.01 -16.89 25.96
N LYS A 19 -18.47 -15.74 25.47
CA LYS A 19 -17.69 -14.93 24.53
C LYS A 19 -16.42 -14.43 25.22
N ILE A 20 -15.29 -14.58 24.56
CA ILE A 20 -14.01 -14.04 25.04
C ILE A 20 -14.11 -12.51 25.03
N GLU A 21 -13.68 -11.90 26.13
CA GLU A 21 -13.52 -10.46 26.22
C GLU A 21 -12.19 -10.06 25.57
N ILE A 22 -12.25 -9.10 24.65
CA ILE A 22 -11.05 -8.57 23.98
C ILE A 22 -10.59 -7.34 24.76
N ASP A 23 -9.30 -7.27 25.06
CA ASP A 23 -8.66 -6.04 25.52
C ASP A 23 -8.73 -4.99 24.40
N LYS A 24 -9.71 -4.09 24.52
CA LYS A 24 -9.96 -3.01 23.54
C LYS A 24 -8.78 -2.05 23.46
N LYS A 25 -8.10 -1.79 24.57
CA LYS A 25 -6.97 -0.84 24.61
C LYS A 25 -5.79 -1.41 23.84
N LEU A 26 -5.45 -2.67 24.10
CA LEU A 26 -4.38 -3.35 23.37
C LEU A 26 -4.71 -3.45 21.87
N ALA A 27 -5.96 -3.78 21.51
CA ALA A 27 -6.39 -3.79 20.12
C ALA A 27 -6.22 -2.41 19.44
N VAL A 28 -6.56 -1.32 20.13
CA VAL A 28 -6.36 0.04 19.62
C VAL A 28 -4.87 0.36 19.45
N ASP A 29 -4.03 0.01 20.40
CA ASP A 29 -2.58 0.29 20.32
C ASP A 29 -1.89 -0.51 19.21
N LEU A 30 -2.28 -1.78 19.00
CA LEU A 30 -1.83 -2.58 17.85
C LEU A 30 -2.32 -2.00 16.51
N ALA A 31 -3.57 -1.51 16.47
CA ALA A 31 -4.11 -0.88 15.27
C ALA A 31 -3.36 0.42 14.91
N LYS A 32 -2.90 1.21 15.90
CA LYS A 32 -2.10 2.43 15.67
C LYS A 32 -0.77 2.15 15.00
N ILE A 33 -0.16 1.00 15.25
CA ILE A 33 1.09 0.58 14.60
C ILE A 33 0.84 -0.20 13.29
N GLN A 34 -0.39 -0.12 12.77
CA GLN A 34 -0.80 -0.73 11.50
C GLN A 34 -0.76 -2.26 11.47
N CYS A 35 -0.84 -2.94 12.63
CA CYS A 35 -0.96 -4.40 12.64
C CYS A 35 -2.17 -4.89 11.85
N THR A 36 -1.99 -6.04 11.21
CA THR A 36 -3.07 -6.79 10.54
C THR A 36 -4.00 -7.40 11.59
N ASN A 37 -5.24 -7.72 11.20
CA ASN A 37 -6.20 -8.36 12.10
C ASN A 37 -5.72 -9.73 12.60
N GLU A 38 -4.87 -10.41 11.81
CA GLU A 38 -4.29 -11.70 12.15
C GLU A 38 -3.21 -11.57 13.22
N GLU A 39 -2.28 -10.61 13.08
CA GLU A 39 -1.30 -10.27 14.11
C GLU A 39 -1.98 -9.79 15.40
N MET A 40 -3.02 -8.95 15.27
CA MET A 40 -3.80 -8.50 16.41
C MET A 40 -4.44 -9.68 17.16
N ALA A 41 -5.05 -10.62 16.43
CA ALA A 41 -5.65 -11.81 17.03
C ALA A 41 -4.61 -12.67 17.75
N ALA A 42 -3.43 -12.88 17.14
CA ALA A 42 -2.32 -13.61 17.75
C ALA A 42 -1.84 -12.94 19.04
N CYS A 43 -1.63 -11.62 19.04
CA CYS A 43 -1.25 -10.86 20.24
C CYS A 43 -2.31 -10.90 21.35
N LEU A 44 -3.59 -10.92 20.98
CA LEU A 44 -4.72 -10.99 21.92
C LEU A 44 -5.02 -12.44 22.39
N GLY A 45 -4.29 -13.45 21.89
CA GLY A 45 -4.49 -14.85 22.28
C GLY A 45 -5.82 -15.44 21.79
N VAL A 46 -6.39 -14.90 20.71
CA VAL A 46 -7.65 -15.37 20.12
C VAL A 46 -7.45 -15.81 18.69
N SER A 47 -8.33 -16.68 18.19
CA SER A 47 -8.29 -17.04 16.76
C SER A 47 -8.67 -15.83 15.89
N HIS A 48 -8.07 -15.73 14.70
CA HIS A 48 -8.40 -14.66 13.75
C HIS A 48 -9.92 -14.58 13.42
N PRO A 49 -10.64 -15.70 13.18
CA PRO A 49 -12.10 -15.66 13.00
C PRO A 49 -12.86 -15.12 14.22
N THR A 50 -12.41 -15.45 15.44
CA THR A 50 -13.03 -14.95 16.68
C THR A 50 -12.83 -13.44 16.81
N PHE A 51 -11.63 -12.94 16.51
CA PHE A 51 -11.34 -11.52 16.53
C PHE A 51 -12.24 -10.76 15.54
N LEU A 52 -12.34 -11.22 14.29
CA LEU A 52 -13.19 -10.58 13.28
C LEU A 52 -14.67 -10.59 13.66
N ALA A 53 -15.17 -11.70 14.22
CA ALA A 53 -16.54 -11.78 14.71
C ALA A 53 -16.80 -10.74 15.81
N ARG A 54 -15.87 -10.62 16.77
CA ARG A 54 -16.01 -9.68 17.88
C ARG A 54 -15.94 -8.22 17.44
N VAL A 55 -15.08 -7.89 16.47
CA VAL A 55 -15.02 -6.56 15.86
C VAL A 55 -16.31 -6.24 15.11
N ARG A 56 -16.94 -7.23 14.45
CA ARG A 56 -18.23 -7.03 13.76
C ARG A 56 -19.40 -6.81 14.71
N GLU A 57 -19.39 -7.49 15.86
CA GLU A 57 -20.45 -7.40 16.87
C GLU A 57 -20.34 -6.13 17.74
N ASP A 58 -19.13 -5.60 17.93
CA ASP A 58 -18.84 -4.46 18.79
C ASP A 58 -18.50 -3.22 17.95
N GLU A 59 -19.51 -2.40 17.69
CA GLU A 59 -19.38 -1.21 16.85
C GLU A 59 -18.40 -0.17 17.44
N GLU A 60 -18.31 -0.09 18.77
CA GLU A 60 -17.36 0.79 19.45
C GLU A 60 -15.93 0.34 19.18
N LEU A 61 -15.64 -0.97 19.34
CA LEU A 61 -14.34 -1.53 19.04
C LEU A 61 -13.97 -1.37 17.55
N SER A 62 -14.91 -1.62 16.65
CA SER A 62 -14.71 -1.44 15.21
C SER A 62 -14.32 0.00 14.85
N ARG A 63 -15.07 0.99 15.38
CA ARG A 63 -14.77 2.41 15.20
C ARG A 63 -13.40 2.76 15.80
N ALA A 64 -13.12 2.31 17.02
CA ALA A 64 -11.86 2.58 17.68
C ALA A 64 -10.65 2.03 16.90
N ILE A 65 -10.75 0.82 16.34
CA ILE A 65 -9.71 0.24 15.48
C ILE A 65 -9.51 1.04 14.20
N ARG A 66 -10.61 1.46 13.55
CA ARG A 66 -10.53 2.27 12.33
C ARG A 66 -9.87 3.61 12.60
N ASP A 67 -10.31 4.30 13.64
CA ASP A 67 -9.78 5.63 13.99
C ASP A 67 -8.32 5.52 14.47
N ALA A 68 -7.95 4.44 15.15
CA ALA A 68 -6.58 4.11 15.50
C ALA A 68 -5.67 3.94 14.27
N ARG A 69 -6.14 3.26 13.22
CA ARG A 69 -5.40 3.12 11.95
C ARG A 69 -5.18 4.49 11.27
N GLU A 70 -6.19 5.36 11.27
CA GLU A 70 -6.02 6.71 10.73
C GLU A 70 -5.02 7.54 11.56
N ASN A 71 -5.05 7.39 12.89
CA ASN A 71 -4.04 7.99 13.76
C ASN A 71 -2.62 7.44 13.52
N GLY A 72 -2.50 6.15 13.21
CA GLY A 72 -1.25 5.51 12.78
C GLY A 72 -0.69 6.14 11.51
N LYS A 73 -1.53 6.28 10.48
CA LYS A 73 -1.18 6.97 9.23
C LYS A 73 -0.75 8.42 9.45
N MET A 74 -1.45 9.15 10.33
CA MET A 74 -1.06 10.52 10.71
C MET A 74 0.31 10.55 11.40
N SER A 75 0.58 9.57 12.27
CA SER A 75 1.87 9.43 12.97
C SER A 75 3.02 9.16 12.00
N LEU A 76 2.80 8.30 11.01
CA LEU A 76 3.77 8.05 9.93
C LEU A 76 4.10 9.31 9.13
N ARG A 77 3.09 10.15 8.80
CA ARG A 77 3.33 11.45 8.14
C ARG A 77 4.19 12.38 8.98
N ARG A 78 3.96 12.46 10.30
CA ARG A 78 4.80 13.26 11.20
C ARG A 78 6.27 12.79 11.19
N VAL A 79 6.48 11.47 11.16
CA VAL A 79 7.83 10.89 11.04
C VAL A 79 8.47 11.29 9.72
N LEU A 80 7.76 11.17 8.59
CA LEU A 80 8.26 11.60 7.28
C LEU A 80 8.68 13.07 7.28
N PHE A 81 7.86 13.98 7.80
CA PHE A 81 8.23 15.41 7.89
C PHE A 81 9.46 15.63 8.76
N ARG A 82 9.59 14.89 9.87
CA ARG A 82 10.78 14.98 10.73
C ARG A 82 12.04 14.53 9.98
N ILE A 83 11.97 13.42 9.25
CA ILE A 83 13.09 12.91 8.45
C ILE A 83 13.44 13.89 7.33
N ALA A 84 12.44 14.46 6.65
CA ALA A 84 12.66 15.44 5.59
C ALA A 84 13.33 16.72 6.09
N ASN A 85 13.05 17.13 7.33
CA ASN A 85 13.59 18.34 7.94
C ASN A 85 14.90 18.13 8.72
N ASN A 86 15.43 16.90 8.82
CA ASN A 86 16.62 16.60 9.62
C ASN A 86 17.53 15.56 8.96
N ASP A 87 18.76 15.96 8.64
CA ASP A 87 19.76 15.12 7.96
C ASP A 87 20.22 13.89 8.75
N ASN A 88 20.03 13.87 10.08
CA ASN A 88 20.51 12.78 10.94
C ASN A 88 19.64 11.51 10.86
N HIS A 89 18.59 11.48 10.04
CA HIS A 89 17.62 10.35 10.01
C HIS A 89 17.63 9.59 8.68
N LYS A 90 18.67 9.77 7.85
CA LYS A 90 18.81 9.10 6.54
C LYS A 90 18.73 7.57 6.60
N SER A 91 19.21 6.94 7.67
CA SER A 91 19.13 5.49 7.86
C SER A 91 17.70 4.95 7.98
N GLN A 92 16.73 5.79 8.37
CA GLN A 92 15.33 5.41 8.55
C GLN A 92 14.44 5.80 7.35
N LEU A 93 14.98 6.60 6.42
CA LEU A 93 14.24 7.15 5.29
C LEU A 93 13.69 6.05 4.37
N GLY A 94 14.49 5.04 4.04
CA GLY A 94 14.07 3.95 3.14
C GLY A 94 12.86 3.18 3.68
N ALA A 95 12.89 2.78 4.96
CA ALA A 95 11.77 2.10 5.60
C ALA A 95 10.53 3.01 5.71
N ALA A 96 10.72 4.29 6.04
CA ALA A 96 9.62 5.25 6.12
C ALA A 96 8.95 5.48 4.76
N ILE A 97 9.72 5.59 3.67
CA ILE A 97 9.19 5.69 2.30
C ILE A 97 8.39 4.44 1.96
N TRP A 98 8.96 3.25 2.19
CA TRP A 98 8.28 1.99 1.88
C TRP A 98 6.94 1.85 2.61
N LEU A 99 6.93 2.08 3.93
CA LEU A 99 5.70 2.06 4.73
C LEU A 99 4.68 3.10 4.25
N SER A 100 5.14 4.25 3.79
CA SER A 100 4.27 5.32 3.31
C SER A 100 3.61 4.96 1.97
N LYS A 101 4.32 4.26 1.09
CA LYS A 101 3.70 3.68 -0.12
C LYS A 101 2.61 2.68 0.27
N GLN A 102 2.90 1.77 1.20
CA GLN A 102 1.96 0.72 1.61
C GLN A 102 0.71 1.25 2.33
N HIS A 103 0.86 2.21 3.25
CA HIS A 103 -0.25 2.64 4.11
C HIS A 103 -0.87 3.99 3.74
N LEU A 104 -0.16 4.84 3.00
CA LEU A 104 -0.62 6.17 2.61
C LEU A 104 -0.97 6.28 1.12
N GLY A 105 -0.71 5.23 0.32
CA GLY A 105 -0.97 5.24 -1.12
C GLY A 105 -0.08 6.22 -1.89
N MET A 106 1.09 6.55 -1.35
CA MET A 106 2.06 7.39 -2.03
C MET A 106 2.64 6.66 -3.23
N ALA A 107 2.73 7.35 -4.36
CA ALA A 107 3.30 6.84 -5.60
C ALA A 107 4.32 7.84 -6.15
N ASP A 108 5.37 7.32 -6.78
CA ASP A 108 6.32 8.14 -7.49
C ASP A 108 5.67 8.62 -8.79
N LYS A 109 5.84 9.91 -9.11
CA LYS A 109 5.45 10.44 -10.42
C LYS A 109 6.65 10.34 -11.36
N SER A 110 6.55 9.47 -12.36
CA SER A 110 7.50 9.44 -13.47
C SER A 110 6.96 10.27 -14.62
N ASP A 111 7.61 11.40 -14.93
CA ASP A 111 7.42 12.06 -16.23
C ASP A 111 8.14 11.23 -17.29
N GLU A 112 7.41 10.34 -17.95
CA GLU A 112 7.90 9.65 -19.13
C GLU A 112 7.98 10.65 -20.29
N ARG A 113 9.14 11.29 -20.42
CA ARG A 113 9.48 12.08 -21.59
C ARG A 113 9.66 11.12 -22.77
N ILE A 114 8.60 10.92 -23.55
CA ILE A 114 8.69 10.16 -24.81
C ILE A 114 9.55 10.96 -25.78
N GLN A 115 10.83 10.61 -25.89
CA GLN A 115 11.68 11.08 -26.98
C GLN A 115 11.38 10.21 -28.20
N ALA A 116 10.53 10.71 -29.09
CA ALA A 116 10.32 10.09 -30.39
C ALA A 116 11.62 10.21 -31.20
N THR A 117 12.39 9.12 -31.29
CA THR A 117 13.54 9.02 -32.20
C THR A 117 13.05 8.38 -33.48
N THR A 118 13.01 9.15 -34.57
CA THR A 118 12.63 8.63 -35.89
C THR A 118 13.89 8.26 -36.65
N GLU A 119 14.06 6.98 -36.99
CA GLU A 119 15.14 6.53 -37.86
C GLU A 119 14.78 6.83 -39.32
N THR A 120 15.53 7.72 -39.97
CA THR A 120 15.36 8.01 -41.41
C THR A 120 16.59 7.54 -42.18
N LYS A 121 16.38 6.70 -43.19
CA LYS A 121 17.45 6.25 -44.09
C LYS A 121 17.74 7.35 -45.11
N VAL A 122 18.94 7.93 -45.06
CA VAL A 122 19.44 8.88 -46.05
C VAL A 122 20.46 8.18 -46.93
N THR A 123 20.28 8.26 -48.26
CA THR A 123 21.28 7.76 -49.22
C THR A 123 22.15 8.93 -49.65
N VAL A 124 23.48 8.80 -49.53
CA VAL A 124 24.43 9.84 -49.92
C VAL A 124 25.53 9.28 -50.81
N ASN A 125 26.07 10.10 -51.71
CA ASN A 125 27.28 9.77 -52.44
C ASN A 125 28.50 9.84 -51.48
N VAL A 126 29.26 8.76 -51.40
CA VAL A 126 30.34 8.61 -50.42
C VAL A 126 31.58 9.45 -50.76
N GLU A 127 31.97 9.57 -52.04
CA GLU A 127 33.11 10.41 -52.43
C GLU A 127 32.85 11.88 -52.13
N GLU A 128 31.63 12.35 -52.43
CA GLU A 128 31.25 13.74 -52.23
C GLU A 128 31.15 14.06 -50.74
N PHE A 129 30.52 13.17 -49.96
CA PHE A 129 30.36 13.35 -48.52
C PHE A 129 31.71 13.37 -47.79
N LYS A 130 32.69 12.57 -48.21
CA LYS A 130 34.02 12.55 -47.58
C LYS A 130 34.77 13.88 -47.71
N ARG A 131 34.55 14.62 -48.79
CA ARG A 131 35.23 15.89 -49.09
C ARG A 131 34.67 17.08 -48.30
N LEU A 132 33.50 16.92 -47.69
CA LEU A 132 32.83 17.99 -46.93
C LEU A 132 33.38 18.14 -45.51
N SER A 133 33.41 19.38 -45.04
CA SER A 133 33.63 19.70 -43.62
C SER A 133 32.47 19.18 -42.75
N LYS A 134 32.67 19.18 -41.43
CA LYS A 134 31.68 18.67 -40.48
C LYS A 134 30.37 19.47 -40.53
N GLU A 135 30.44 20.78 -40.73
CA GLU A 135 29.28 21.67 -40.80
C GLU A 135 28.47 21.44 -42.09
N GLU A 136 29.14 21.32 -43.23
CA GLU A 136 28.49 21.07 -44.53
C GLU A 136 27.80 19.70 -44.58
N LYS A 137 28.42 18.67 -43.98
CA LYS A 137 27.80 17.35 -43.82
C LYS A 137 26.47 17.45 -43.07
N THR A 138 26.45 18.23 -41.99
CA THR A 138 25.28 18.41 -41.14
C THR A 138 24.18 19.16 -41.91
N SER A 139 24.53 20.25 -42.58
CA SER A 139 23.60 21.03 -43.41
C SER A 139 22.97 20.25 -44.57
N ARG A 140 23.73 19.32 -45.16
CA ARG A 140 23.27 18.48 -46.28
C ARG A 140 22.36 17.34 -45.83
N LEU A 141 22.64 16.75 -44.67
CA LEU A 141 21.76 15.74 -44.08
C LEU A 141 20.43 16.35 -43.62
N LEU A 142 20.47 17.54 -43.01
CA LEU A 142 19.25 18.26 -42.62
C LEU A 142 18.36 18.64 -43.81
N GLU A 143 18.97 18.97 -44.95
CA GLU A 143 18.26 19.22 -46.21
C GLU A 143 17.60 17.96 -46.77
N HIS A 144 18.28 16.81 -46.75
CA HIS A 144 17.69 15.53 -47.16
C HIS A 144 16.55 15.09 -46.23
N LEU A 145 16.59 15.46 -44.96
CA LEU A 145 15.53 15.20 -43.99
C LEU A 145 14.36 16.19 -44.09
N GLY A 146 14.45 17.21 -44.97
CA GLY A 146 13.41 18.24 -45.11
C GLY A 146 13.29 19.13 -43.87
N MET A 147 14.32 19.21 -43.03
CA MET A 147 14.32 19.89 -41.73
C MET A 147 14.95 21.29 -41.77
N ARG A 148 14.93 21.99 -42.92
CA ARG A 148 15.26 23.42 -42.96
C ARG A 148 13.99 24.25 -42.71
N GLY A 149 14.07 25.17 -41.75
CA GLY A 149 13.27 26.39 -41.74
C GLY A 149 13.89 27.43 -42.67
#